data_AF-A0A2A5XM60-F1
#
_entry.id   AF-A0A2A5XM60-F1
#
_cell.length_a   1.000
_cell.length_b   1.000
_cell.length_c   1.000
_cell.angle_alpha   90.00
_cell.angle_beta   90.00
_cell.angle_gamma   90.00
#
_symmetry.space_group_name_H-M   'P 1'
#
loop_
_entity.id
_entity.type
_entity.pdbx_description
1 polymer ?
#
loop_
_entity_poly.entity_id
_entity_poly.type
_entity_poly.pdbx_seq_one_letter_code
_entity_poly.pdbx_strand_id
1 'polypeptide(L)'
;MKKCIIIILFFSVFISCNNEDKFIYSKIDGLNHKEILGGPESVEKHSLELIYQIDTTISKKYFNILLLKLNEGKAIWRPYYFNALSIYCNRITLDDQSKLEASIFNYFLHHPKEYLENIEKMNYDNSDCLLVSISSYIKDYLNQNEITIVSMKNVAHQYCLDCSDQEIILIYEYLDLAHRFIKE
;
A
#
# COMPACT_ATOMS: atom_id res chain seq x y z
N MET A 1 4.73 -61.92 43.69
CA MET A 1 4.96 -60.93 42.61
C MET A 1 3.88 -59.85 42.71
N LYS A 2 4.18 -58.72 43.39
CA LYS A 2 3.25 -57.60 43.54
C LYS A 2 3.38 -56.69 42.31
N LYS A 3 2.30 -56.54 41.55
CA LYS A 3 2.23 -55.71 40.35
C LYS A 3 2.14 -54.23 40.76
N CYS A 4 3.10 -53.42 40.33
CA CYS A 4 2.99 -51.96 40.39
C CYS A 4 1.97 -51.50 39.34
N ILE A 5 0.87 -50.91 39.78
CA ILE A 5 -0.04 -50.16 38.91
C ILE A 5 0.51 -48.73 38.85
N ILE A 6 1.15 -48.38 37.75
CA ILE A 6 1.52 -46.99 37.44
C ILE A 6 0.27 -46.34 36.86
N ILE A 7 -0.36 -45.46 37.63
CA ILE A 7 -1.43 -44.59 37.15
C ILE A 7 -0.75 -43.40 36.48
N ILE A 8 -0.74 -43.40 35.15
CA ILE A 8 -0.32 -42.25 34.35
C ILE A 8 -1.49 -41.27 34.35
N LEU A 9 -1.40 -40.22 35.17
CA LEU A 9 -2.28 -39.06 35.11
C LEU A 9 -1.95 -38.26 33.84
N PHE A 10 -2.68 -38.54 32.76
CA PHE A 10 -2.75 -37.66 31.59
C PHE A 10 -3.49 -36.38 31.99
N PHE A 11 -2.75 -35.37 32.43
CA PHE A 11 -3.25 -33.99 32.51
C PHE A 11 -3.36 -33.46 31.08
N SER A 12 -4.49 -33.71 30.42
CA SER A 12 -4.93 -32.97 29.24
C SER A 12 -5.38 -31.58 29.69
N VAL A 13 -4.42 -30.71 29.97
CA VAL A 13 -4.69 -29.27 30.05
C VAL A 13 -4.96 -28.81 28.62
N PHE A 14 -6.21 -28.89 28.20
CA PHE A 14 -6.73 -28.05 27.12
C PHE A 14 -6.64 -26.61 27.61
N ILE A 15 -5.46 -26.00 27.45
CA ILE A 15 -5.35 -24.55 27.43
C ILE A 15 -6.10 -24.15 26.17
N SER A 16 -7.39 -23.85 26.33
CA SER A 16 -8.08 -22.96 25.41
C SER A 16 -7.28 -21.67 25.42
N CYS A 17 -6.38 -21.52 24.46
CA CYS A 17 -5.94 -20.20 24.04
C CYS A 17 -7.19 -19.53 23.49
N ASN A 18 -7.94 -18.87 24.37
CA ASN A 18 -8.70 -17.70 23.97
C ASN A 18 -7.63 -16.70 23.51
N ASN A 19 -7.21 -16.84 22.25
CA ASN A 19 -6.77 -15.69 21.50
C ASN A 19 -8.02 -14.82 21.46
N GLU A 20 -8.17 -13.93 22.45
CA GLU A 20 -8.95 -12.73 22.24
C GLU A 20 -8.39 -12.16 20.95
N ASP A 21 -9.23 -12.17 19.90
CA ASP A 21 -8.89 -11.55 18.63
C ASP A 21 -8.23 -10.23 18.98
N LYS A 22 -6.97 -10.06 18.57
CA LYS A 22 -6.28 -8.78 18.69
C LYS A 22 -7.03 -7.82 17.78
N PHE A 23 -8.15 -7.30 18.27
CA PHE A 23 -9.01 -6.38 17.55
C PHE A 23 -8.19 -5.12 17.34
N ILE A 24 -7.79 -4.89 16.09
CA ILE A 24 -6.96 -3.78 15.67
C ILE A 24 -7.79 -2.50 15.80
N TYR A 25 -7.80 -1.93 17.00
CA TYR A 25 -8.07 -0.51 17.16
C TYR A 25 -6.79 0.22 16.78
N SER A 26 -6.76 0.84 15.61
CA SER A 26 -5.72 1.83 15.33
C SER A 26 -6.10 3.14 16.01
N LYS A 27 -5.71 3.29 17.29
CA LYS A 27 -5.74 4.60 17.96
C LYS A 27 -4.77 5.61 17.33
N ILE A 28 -3.99 5.18 16.34
CA ILE A 28 -2.85 5.91 15.76
C ILE A 28 -3.31 6.81 14.61
N ASP A 29 -4.28 6.36 13.81
CA ASP A 29 -4.78 7.09 12.63
C ASP A 29 -6.12 7.81 12.88
N GLY A 30 -6.81 7.50 13.98
CA GLY A 30 -8.11 8.09 14.30
C GLY A 30 -9.29 7.46 13.55
N LEU A 31 -9.10 6.34 12.86
CA LEU A 31 -10.15 5.60 12.16
C LEU A 31 -10.67 4.42 13.00
N ASN A 32 -11.99 4.25 13.01
CA ASN A 32 -12.63 3.09 13.65
C ASN A 32 -12.71 1.90 12.70
N HIS A 33 -11.58 1.24 12.44
CA HIS A 33 -11.51 0.13 11.48
C HIS A 33 -12.51 -1.00 11.76
N LYS A 34 -12.83 -1.25 13.03
CA LYS A 34 -13.83 -2.26 13.42
C LYS A 34 -15.23 -1.90 12.90
N GLU A 35 -15.64 -0.66 13.07
CA GLU A 35 -16.95 -0.19 12.61
C GLU A 35 -17.03 -0.21 11.08
N ILE A 36 -15.94 0.15 10.40
CA ILE A 36 -15.86 0.15 8.94
C ILE A 36 -15.95 -1.27 8.38
N LEU A 37 -15.19 -2.21 8.96
CA LEU A 37 -15.21 -3.63 8.57
C LEU A 37 -16.56 -4.30 8.87
N GLY A 38 -17.21 -3.94 9.97
CA GLY A 38 -18.55 -4.42 10.33
C GLY A 38 -19.69 -3.68 9.60
N GLY A 39 -19.37 -2.65 8.83
CA GLY A 39 -20.32 -1.79 8.15
C GLY A 39 -20.73 -2.27 6.74
N PRO A 40 -21.51 -1.44 6.03
CA PRO A 40 -21.90 -1.73 4.66
C PRO A 40 -20.69 -1.74 3.70
N GLU A 41 -20.88 -2.40 2.55
CA GLU A 41 -19.92 -2.42 1.45
C GLU A 41 -19.50 -1.00 1.03
N SER A 42 -18.19 -0.74 1.10
CA SER A 42 -17.58 0.55 0.80
C SER A 42 -16.15 0.36 0.31
N VAL A 43 -15.58 1.39 -0.33
CA VAL A 43 -14.17 1.33 -0.77
C VAL A 43 -13.22 1.29 0.43
N GLU A 44 -13.56 1.97 1.51
CA GLU A 44 -12.84 1.94 2.77
C GLU A 44 -12.81 0.54 3.37
N LYS A 45 -13.96 -0.14 3.42
CA LYS A 45 -14.06 -1.52 3.87
C LYS A 45 -13.22 -2.45 2.98
N HIS A 46 -13.40 -2.37 1.66
CA HIS A 46 -12.64 -3.17 0.70
C HIS A 46 -11.11 -2.96 0.83
N SER A 47 -10.67 -1.71 1.04
CA SER A 47 -9.25 -1.42 1.31
C SER A 47 -8.75 -2.14 2.56
N LEU A 48 -9.49 -2.05 3.66
CA LEU A 48 -9.10 -2.69 4.92
C LEU A 48 -9.14 -4.21 4.82
N GLU A 49 -10.10 -4.79 4.10
CA GLU A 49 -10.20 -6.24 3.88
C GLU A 49 -8.98 -6.77 3.12
N LEU A 50 -8.54 -6.06 2.08
CA LEU A 50 -7.31 -6.39 1.36
C LEU A 50 -6.07 -6.29 2.26
N ILE A 51 -5.91 -5.16 2.98
CA ILE A 51 -4.75 -4.89 3.83
C ILE A 51 -4.64 -5.89 4.97
N TYR A 52 -5.77 -6.27 5.58
CA TYR A 52 -5.83 -7.22 6.69
C TYR A 52 -5.99 -8.67 6.25
N GLN A 53 -5.97 -8.94 4.94
CA GLN A 53 -6.08 -10.28 4.36
C GLN A 53 -7.37 -11.01 4.79
N ILE A 54 -8.44 -10.26 5.03
CA ILE A 54 -9.78 -10.79 5.38
C ILE A 54 -10.47 -11.30 4.10
N ASP A 55 -10.45 -10.49 3.05
CA ASP A 55 -10.82 -10.88 1.69
C ASP A 55 -9.75 -10.34 0.73
N THR A 56 -9.14 -11.25 -0.03
CA THR A 56 -8.05 -10.93 -0.97
C THR A 56 -8.53 -10.89 -2.43
N THR A 57 -9.85 -10.92 -2.63
CA THR A 57 -10.50 -10.89 -3.93
C THR A 57 -10.30 -9.54 -4.62
N ILE A 58 -9.68 -9.59 -5.79
CA ILE A 58 -9.45 -8.41 -6.62
C ILE A 58 -10.76 -8.04 -7.34
N SER A 59 -11.31 -6.87 -7.02
CA SER A 59 -12.51 -6.33 -7.64
C SER A 59 -12.17 -5.20 -8.61
N LYS A 60 -12.55 -5.36 -9.89
CA LYS A 60 -12.39 -4.32 -10.92
C LYS A 60 -13.22 -3.06 -10.62
N LYS A 61 -14.39 -3.24 -10.01
CA LYS A 61 -15.23 -2.12 -9.57
C LYS A 61 -14.47 -1.27 -8.55
N TYR A 62 -13.92 -1.90 -7.51
CA TYR A 62 -13.19 -1.18 -6.47
C TYR A 62 -11.85 -0.67 -6.96
N PHE A 63 -11.16 -1.36 -7.88
CA PHE A 63 -9.92 -0.88 -8.49
C PHE A 63 -10.04 0.56 -9.02
N ASN A 64 -11.02 0.82 -9.90
CA ASN A 64 -11.19 2.15 -10.47
C ASN A 64 -11.55 3.20 -9.41
N ILE A 65 -12.32 2.82 -8.38
CA ILE A 65 -12.67 3.73 -7.28
C ILE A 65 -11.43 4.06 -6.45
N LEU A 66 -10.56 3.08 -6.19
CA LEU A 66 -9.31 3.26 -5.46
C LEU A 66 -8.36 4.21 -6.20
N LEU A 67 -8.19 4.06 -7.52
CA LEU A 67 -7.35 4.97 -8.32
C LEU A 67 -7.83 6.43 -8.22
N LEU A 68 -9.14 6.63 -8.34
CA LEU A 68 -9.75 7.96 -8.19
C LEU A 68 -9.54 8.51 -6.78
N LYS A 69 -9.85 7.70 -5.76
CA LYS A 69 -9.77 8.10 -4.35
C LYS A 69 -8.34 8.30 -3.86
N LEU A 70 -7.34 7.65 -4.47
CA LEU A 70 -5.94 7.92 -4.18
C LEU A 70 -5.59 9.38 -4.47
N ASN A 71 -6.09 9.93 -5.57
CA ASN A 71 -5.72 11.29 -6.01
C ASN A 71 -6.69 12.37 -5.52
N GLU A 72 -7.97 12.03 -5.30
CA GLU A 72 -9.02 13.01 -4.96
C GLU A 72 -9.66 12.76 -3.58
N GLY A 73 -9.30 11.68 -2.91
CA GLY A 73 -9.89 11.27 -1.64
C GLY A 73 -9.39 12.08 -0.44
N LYS A 74 -9.98 11.76 0.72
CA LYS A 74 -9.58 12.36 1.98
C LYS A 74 -8.16 11.90 2.35
N ALA A 75 -7.32 12.83 2.80
CA ALA A 75 -5.95 12.57 3.19
C ALA A 75 -5.82 11.39 4.19
N ILE A 76 -6.72 11.31 5.18
CA ILE A 76 -6.71 10.22 6.17
C ILE A 76 -6.84 8.81 5.56
N TRP A 77 -7.49 8.69 4.39
CA TRP A 77 -7.73 7.40 3.74
C TRP A 77 -6.74 7.08 2.61
N ARG A 78 -6.06 8.09 2.10
CA ARG A 78 -5.14 7.97 0.97
C ARG A 78 -4.03 6.92 1.17
N PRO A 79 -3.39 6.81 2.36
CA PRO A 79 -2.44 5.72 2.66
C PRO A 79 -3.04 4.32 2.51
N TYR A 80 -4.30 4.13 2.89
CA TYR A 80 -4.99 2.84 2.79
C TYR A 80 -5.38 2.52 1.35
N TYR A 81 -5.81 3.53 0.58
CA TYR A 81 -6.06 3.32 -0.84
C TYR A 81 -4.78 2.94 -1.58
N PHE A 82 -3.67 3.61 -1.26
CA PHE A 82 -2.35 3.31 -1.81
C PHE A 82 -1.88 1.89 -1.47
N ASN A 83 -1.96 1.49 -0.20
CA ASN A 83 -1.58 0.15 0.25
C ASN A 83 -2.52 -0.93 -0.33
N ALA A 84 -3.82 -0.65 -0.45
CA ALA A 84 -4.74 -1.54 -1.13
C ALA A 84 -4.36 -1.72 -2.62
N LEU A 85 -4.02 -0.62 -3.32
CA LEU A 85 -3.61 -0.67 -4.73
C LEU A 85 -2.28 -1.43 -4.94
N SER A 86 -1.36 -1.41 -3.99
CA SER A 86 -0.13 -2.22 -4.09
C SER A 86 -0.43 -3.72 -4.10
N ILE A 87 -1.58 -4.18 -3.58
CA ILE A 87 -2.01 -5.58 -3.62
C ILE A 87 -2.57 -5.98 -5.01
N TYR A 88 -2.97 -5.00 -5.83
CA TYR A 88 -3.42 -5.24 -7.22
C TYR A 88 -2.25 -5.50 -8.17
N CYS A 89 -1.04 -5.14 -7.78
CA CYS A 89 0.18 -5.39 -8.52
C CYS A 89 0.30 -6.82 -9.05
N ASN A 90 0.65 -6.96 -10.33
CA ASN A 90 0.78 -8.26 -11.03
C ASN A 90 -0.49 -9.13 -11.05
N ARG A 91 -1.64 -8.61 -10.59
CA ARG A 91 -2.94 -9.32 -10.54
C ARG A 91 -4.01 -8.66 -11.41
N ILE A 92 -3.60 -7.76 -12.29
CA ILE A 92 -4.45 -6.97 -13.19
C ILE A 92 -4.03 -7.13 -14.65
N THR A 93 -4.91 -6.72 -15.57
CA THR A 93 -4.62 -6.73 -17.01
C THR A 93 -3.62 -5.63 -17.36
N LEU A 94 -3.03 -5.69 -18.56
CA LEU A 94 -2.13 -4.65 -19.07
C LEU A 94 -2.82 -3.27 -19.12
N ASP A 95 -4.07 -3.19 -19.59
CA ASP A 95 -4.82 -1.93 -19.63
C ASP A 95 -5.04 -1.33 -18.24
N ASP A 96 -5.31 -2.18 -17.25
CA ASP A 96 -5.52 -1.74 -15.87
C ASP A 96 -4.17 -1.42 -15.20
N GLN A 97 -3.08 -2.08 -15.59
CA GLN A 97 -1.71 -1.77 -15.20
C GLN A 97 -1.30 -0.35 -15.62
N SER A 98 -1.55 0.07 -16.87
CA SER A 98 -1.24 1.45 -17.30
C SER A 98 -2.01 2.51 -16.51
N LYS A 99 -3.25 2.20 -16.06
CA LYS A 99 -4.01 3.11 -15.18
C LYS A 99 -3.44 3.17 -13.77
N LEU A 100 -2.98 2.03 -13.25
CA LEU A 100 -2.28 1.98 -11.97
C LEU A 100 -1.02 2.84 -12.04
N GLU A 101 -0.18 2.63 -13.06
CA GLU A 101 1.06 3.38 -13.29
C GLU A 101 0.83 4.89 -13.30
N ALA A 102 -0.14 5.37 -14.09
CA ALA A 102 -0.51 6.78 -14.14
C ALA A 102 -0.97 7.32 -12.79
N SER A 103 -1.83 6.57 -12.09
CA SER A 103 -2.38 6.98 -10.81
C SER A 103 -1.33 7.01 -9.69
N ILE A 104 -0.42 6.03 -9.66
CA ILE A 104 0.67 5.97 -8.69
C ILE A 104 1.67 7.11 -8.94
N PHE A 105 2.02 7.36 -10.20
CA PHE A 105 2.89 8.48 -10.55
C PHE A 105 2.27 9.83 -10.20
N ASN A 106 0.98 10.04 -10.50
CA ASN A 106 0.30 11.28 -10.15
C ASN A 106 0.24 11.49 -8.63
N TYR A 107 -0.03 10.42 -7.88
CA TYR A 107 0.00 10.44 -6.42
C TYR A 107 1.39 10.81 -5.89
N PHE A 108 2.45 10.21 -6.44
CA PHE A 108 3.83 10.56 -6.08
C PHE A 108 4.14 12.04 -6.33
N LEU A 109 3.77 12.59 -7.49
CA LEU A 109 4.07 14.00 -7.79
C LEU A 109 3.34 14.99 -6.90
N HIS A 110 2.10 14.70 -6.48
CA HIS A 110 1.26 15.65 -5.73
C HIS A 110 1.30 15.42 -4.21
N HIS A 111 1.73 14.25 -3.76
CA HIS A 111 1.84 13.87 -2.35
C HIS A 111 3.16 13.12 -2.07
N PRO A 112 4.33 13.66 -2.46
CA PRO A 112 5.58 12.91 -2.48
C PRO A 112 6.06 12.47 -1.10
N LYS A 113 5.88 13.30 -0.06
CA LYS A 113 6.21 12.94 1.32
C LYS A 113 5.36 11.76 1.81
N GLU A 114 4.04 11.85 1.62
CA GLU A 114 3.11 10.77 1.98
C GLU A 114 3.44 9.48 1.23
N TYR A 115 3.79 9.58 -0.06
CA TYR A 115 4.23 8.44 -0.86
C TYR A 115 5.44 7.75 -0.22
N LEU A 116 6.52 8.49 0.06
CA LEU A 116 7.76 7.92 0.63
C LEU A 116 7.52 7.30 2.01
N GLU A 117 6.78 8.00 2.89
CA GLU A 117 6.42 7.47 4.21
C GLU A 117 5.63 6.16 4.15
N ASN A 118 4.85 5.94 3.07
CA ASN A 118 4.13 4.69 2.86
C ASN A 118 5.01 3.60 2.27
N ILE A 119 5.90 3.94 1.34
CA ILE A 119 6.87 2.99 0.77
C ILE A 119 7.77 2.42 1.87
N GLU A 120 8.27 3.25 2.80
CA GLU A 120 9.13 2.82 3.90
C GLU A 120 8.48 1.77 4.83
N LYS A 121 7.15 1.78 4.92
CA LYS A 121 6.37 0.87 5.78
C LYS A 121 5.88 -0.37 5.04
N MET A 122 6.11 -0.42 3.73
CA MET A 122 5.61 -1.47 2.85
C MET A 122 6.57 -2.66 2.81
N ASN A 123 6.05 -3.85 2.49
CA ASN A 123 6.91 -5.00 2.21
C ASN A 123 7.64 -4.82 0.86
N TYR A 124 8.75 -5.54 0.69
CA TYR A 124 9.61 -5.42 -0.49
C TYR A 124 8.87 -5.72 -1.81
N ASP A 125 8.06 -6.79 -1.86
CA ASP A 125 7.35 -7.18 -3.08
C ASP A 125 6.42 -6.08 -3.60
N ASN A 126 5.66 -5.47 -2.67
CA ASN A 126 4.74 -4.40 -2.99
C ASN A 126 5.49 -3.11 -3.33
N SER A 127 6.56 -2.76 -2.59
CA SER A 127 7.35 -1.56 -2.89
C SER A 127 8.06 -1.65 -4.24
N ASP A 128 8.58 -2.83 -4.58
CA ASP A 128 9.24 -3.08 -5.87
C ASP A 128 8.25 -2.98 -7.02
N CYS A 129 7.02 -3.47 -6.85
CA CYS A 129 5.98 -3.27 -7.86
C CYS A 129 5.68 -1.78 -8.09
N LEU A 130 5.60 -0.99 -7.02
CA LEU A 130 5.32 0.44 -7.16
C LEU A 130 6.50 1.19 -7.80
N LEU A 131 7.74 0.80 -7.49
CA LEU A 131 8.93 1.29 -8.18
C LEU A 131 8.89 0.95 -9.68
N VAL A 132 8.54 -0.29 -10.03
CA VAL A 132 8.33 -0.70 -11.43
C VAL A 132 7.26 0.17 -12.08
N SER A 133 6.16 0.44 -11.38
CA SER A 133 5.04 1.22 -11.91
C SER A 133 5.44 2.67 -12.22
N ILE A 134 6.15 3.33 -11.30
CA ILE A 134 6.69 4.67 -11.52
C ILE A 134 7.76 4.67 -12.62
N SER A 135 8.65 3.67 -12.64
CA SER A 135 9.69 3.55 -13.67
C SER A 135 9.10 3.41 -15.07
N SER A 136 8.06 2.57 -15.23
CA SER A 136 7.32 2.39 -16.48
C SER A 136 6.75 3.73 -16.96
N TYR A 137 6.03 4.42 -16.09
CA TYR A 137 5.38 5.67 -16.44
C TYR A 137 6.37 6.81 -16.76
N ILE A 138 7.48 6.91 -16.03
CA ILE A 138 8.54 7.90 -16.32
C ILE A 138 9.11 7.67 -17.72
N LYS A 139 9.41 6.42 -18.08
CA LYS A 139 9.96 6.09 -19.40
C LYS A 139 8.99 6.45 -20.51
N ASP A 140 7.70 6.19 -20.33
CA ASP A 140 6.67 6.56 -21.30
C ASP A 140 6.64 8.07 -21.54
N TYR A 141 6.67 8.87 -20.48
CA TYR A 141 6.72 10.34 -20.59
C TYR A 141 8.00 10.87 -21.24
N LEU A 142 9.15 10.31 -20.87
CA LEU A 142 10.44 10.72 -21.44
C LEU A 142 10.52 10.37 -22.94
N ASN A 143 10.00 9.22 -23.35
CA ASN A 143 9.97 8.78 -24.75
C ASN A 143 9.07 9.66 -25.62
N GLN A 144 8.05 10.30 -25.03
CA GLN A 144 7.16 11.23 -25.73
C GLN A 144 7.77 12.63 -25.92
N ASN A 145 8.98 12.91 -25.39
CA ASN A 145 9.69 14.20 -25.42
C ASN A 145 8.95 15.38 -24.78
N GLU A 146 7.85 15.15 -24.05
CA GLU A 146 7.00 16.22 -23.53
C GLU A 146 7.47 16.76 -22.16
N ILE A 147 8.20 15.96 -21.37
CA ILE A 147 8.60 16.30 -19.99
C ILE A 147 10.00 15.74 -19.69
N THR A 148 10.79 16.43 -18.85
CA THR A 148 12.11 15.94 -18.37
C THR A 148 12.04 15.41 -16.94
N ILE A 149 13.01 14.58 -16.53
CA ILE A 149 13.13 14.15 -15.13
C ILE A 149 13.31 15.35 -14.18
N VAL A 150 13.96 16.42 -14.64
CA VAL A 150 14.10 17.69 -13.88
C VAL A 150 12.73 18.36 -13.68
N SER A 151 11.89 18.37 -14.71
CA SER A 151 10.52 18.87 -14.61
C SER A 151 9.71 18.09 -13.57
N MET A 152 9.82 16.76 -13.56
CA MET A 152 9.14 15.90 -12.58
C MET A 152 9.61 16.20 -11.14
N LYS A 153 10.93 16.35 -10.94
CA LYS A 153 11.52 16.75 -9.65
C LYS A 153 10.98 18.09 -9.16
N ASN A 154 10.93 19.08 -10.04
CA ASN A 154 10.43 20.41 -9.70
C ASN A 154 8.95 20.38 -9.31
N VAL A 155 8.12 19.59 -10.00
CA VAL A 155 6.70 19.42 -9.64
C VAL A 155 6.58 18.77 -8.26
N ALA A 156 7.28 17.66 -8.01
CA ALA A 156 7.25 17.00 -6.70
C ALA A 156 7.70 17.94 -5.56
N HIS A 157 8.77 18.70 -5.77
CA HIS A 157 9.21 19.71 -4.80
C HIS A 157 8.14 20.78 -4.55
N GLN A 158 7.49 21.30 -5.60
CA GLN A 158 6.42 22.30 -5.47
C GLN A 158 5.25 21.78 -4.61
N TYR A 159 4.93 20.50 -4.68
CA TYR A 159 3.87 19.88 -3.88
C TYR A 159 4.34 19.39 -2.50
N CYS A 160 5.62 19.48 -2.16
CA CYS A 160 6.12 19.19 -0.82
C CYS A 160 6.42 20.45 -0.01
N LEU A 161 5.39 21.24 0.29
CA LEU A 161 5.53 22.54 0.97
C LEU A 161 6.16 22.45 2.38
N ASP A 162 5.96 21.32 3.08
CA ASP A 162 6.44 21.08 4.44
C ASP A 162 7.56 20.01 4.50
N CYS A 163 8.25 19.77 3.38
CA CYS A 163 9.44 18.91 3.37
C CYS A 163 10.66 19.64 3.95
N SER A 164 11.44 18.92 4.74
CA SER A 164 12.83 19.24 5.04
C SER A 164 13.74 19.02 3.83
N ASP A 165 14.93 19.61 3.83
CA ASP A 165 15.94 19.41 2.78
C ASP A 165 16.26 17.92 2.56
N GLN A 166 16.29 17.13 3.64
CA GLN A 166 16.53 15.69 3.56
C GLN A 166 15.38 14.96 2.84
N GLU A 167 14.13 15.35 3.10
CA GLU A 167 12.98 14.76 2.42
C GLU A 167 12.97 15.12 0.92
N ILE A 168 13.36 16.35 0.56
CA ILE A 168 13.51 16.75 -0.85
C ILE A 168 14.60 15.92 -1.54
N ILE A 169 15.74 15.69 -0.89
CA ILE A 169 16.80 14.82 -1.41
C ILE A 169 16.26 13.42 -1.68
N LEU A 170 15.54 12.82 -0.72
CA LEU A 170 14.95 11.49 -0.89
C LEU A 170 13.96 11.42 -2.06
N ILE A 171 13.13 12.44 -2.24
CA ILE A 171 12.20 12.54 -3.38
C ILE A 171 12.97 12.53 -4.71
N TYR A 172 14.06 13.30 -4.80
CA TYR A 172 14.86 13.40 -6.01
C TYR A 172 15.62 12.11 -6.30
N GLU A 173 16.19 11.50 -5.27
CA GLU A 173 16.88 10.21 -5.36
C GLU A 173 15.92 9.10 -5.80
N TYR A 174 14.68 9.10 -5.30
CA TYR A 174 13.66 8.15 -5.70
C TYR A 174 13.30 8.29 -7.19
N LEU A 175 13.14 9.52 -7.69
CA LEU A 175 12.94 9.79 -9.12
C LEU A 175 14.12 9.32 -9.97
N ASP A 176 15.35 9.57 -9.51
CA ASP A 176 16.56 9.12 -10.22
C ASP A 176 16.72 7.59 -10.20
N LEU A 177 16.31 6.94 -9.12
CA LEU A 177 16.23 5.48 -9.04
C LEU A 177 15.22 4.96 -10.05
N ALA A 178 13.98 5.44 -10.01
CA ALA A 178 12.91 4.99 -10.92
C ALA A 178 13.25 5.22 -12.39
N HIS A 179 13.86 6.36 -12.72
CA HIS A 179 14.31 6.67 -14.08
C HIS A 179 15.37 5.68 -14.58
N ARG A 180 16.34 5.30 -13.74
CA ARG A 180 17.41 4.36 -14.09
C ARG A 180 17.01 2.89 -13.92
N PHE A 181 15.90 2.62 -13.26
CA PHE A 181 15.46 1.27 -12.96
C PHE A 181 15.19 0.51 -14.25
N ILE A 182 15.78 -0.68 -14.38
CA ILE A 182 15.56 -1.61 -15.48
C ILE A 182 15.03 -2.87 -14.81
N LYS A 183 13.80 -3.27 -15.16
CA LYS A 183 13.23 -4.53 -14.68
C LYS A 183 13.97 -5.67 -15.39
N GLU A 184 14.63 -6.54 -14.61
CA GLU A 184 15.24 -7.78 -15.10
C GLU A 184 14.19 -8.75 -15.67
#